data_AF-A0A8D8K4T0-F1
#
_entry.id   AF-A0A8D8K4T0-F1
#
_cell.length_a   1.000
_cell.length_b   1.000
_cell.length_c   1.000
_cell.angle_alpha   90.00
_cell.angle_beta   90.00
_cell.angle_gamma   90.00
#
_symmetry.space_group_name_H-M   'P 1'
#
loop_
_entity.id
_entity.type
_entity.pdbx_description
1 polymer ?
#
loop_
_entity_poly.entity_id
_entity_poly.type
_entity_poly.pdbx_seq_one_letter_code
_entity_poly.pdbx_strand_id
1 'polypeptide(L)'
;MNLVRSCSFALPLGRSIICGSARSTSSSATLLCGSSSYHITAADNKQLPRRHFSQSSRSNMKFVQFTAGSSEQRLGVLSQDGSKISDISEHFGSDLKALIRSGATLEAIKQKAAQAKQLSAKDVTLLSPVTNPQKILCVGLNYRGHCEEQNKPIPKEPMFFSKYATAIVGPYDGVIAHKITDQIDWEVELAVIIGKEAKHVSRANAMDYVFGYTVAQDISARDWQKTRNGGQFLIGKSMDSFCPLGPAVVHKSLVADPHNLVITCSVNGVQKQKGNTSELVFRIDDIIERVTQSITLLPGDVILTGTPAGVGMHRSPPEFLKVGDVIDSEIESLGKIKNSVVADQ
;
A
#
# COMPACT_ATOMS: atom_id res chain seq x y z
N MET A 1 -43.43 -29.09 16.28
CA MET A 1 -43.85 -30.40 15.73
C MET A 1 -44.66 -30.12 14.47
N ASN A 2 -43.99 -30.06 13.31
CA ASN A 2 -44.64 -30.00 12.00
C ASN A 2 -43.70 -30.71 11.01
N LEU A 3 -44.19 -31.82 10.47
CA LEU A 3 -43.49 -32.74 9.58
C LEU A 3 -43.20 -32.06 8.24
N VAL A 4 -41.93 -32.00 7.84
CA VAL A 4 -41.53 -31.82 6.45
C VAL A 4 -41.39 -33.21 5.82
N ARG A 5 -42.19 -33.45 4.78
CA ARG A 5 -42.22 -34.70 4.01
C ARG A 5 -40.93 -34.88 3.21
N SER A 6 -40.37 -36.08 3.33
CA SER A 6 -39.33 -36.64 2.47
C SER A 6 -39.88 -36.96 1.08
N CYS A 7 -39.08 -36.71 0.05
CA CYS A 7 -39.22 -37.33 -1.26
C CYS A 7 -37.83 -37.82 -1.71
N SER A 8 -37.66 -39.14 -1.69
CA SER A 8 -36.57 -39.84 -2.35
C SER A 8 -36.97 -40.13 -3.79
N PHE A 9 -36.10 -39.88 -4.75
CA PHE A 9 -36.11 -40.57 -6.04
C PHE A 9 -34.69 -40.96 -6.44
N ALA A 10 -34.58 -42.20 -6.89
CA ALA A 10 -33.36 -42.94 -7.13
C ALA A 10 -32.69 -42.59 -8.47
N LEU A 11 -31.38 -42.85 -8.52
CA LEU A 11 -30.49 -42.83 -9.69
C LEU A 11 -30.88 -43.88 -10.75
N PRO A 12 -30.32 -43.77 -11.96
CA PRO A 12 -29.34 -44.80 -12.32
C PRO A 12 -28.05 -44.29 -12.99
N LEU A 13 -27.05 -45.15 -12.87
CA LEU A 13 -25.66 -45.09 -13.30
C LEU A 13 -25.44 -45.15 -14.82
N GLY A 14 -24.34 -44.53 -15.26
CA GLY A 14 -23.32 -45.22 -16.07
C GLY A 14 -23.16 -44.81 -17.54
N ARG A 15 -21.99 -44.23 -17.90
CA ARG A 15 -20.88 -44.91 -18.62
C ARG A 15 -19.86 -43.89 -19.17
N SER A 16 -18.58 -44.19 -18.92
CA SER A 16 -17.38 -43.59 -19.52
C SER A 16 -17.07 -44.23 -20.87
N ILE A 17 -16.57 -43.46 -21.85
CA ILE A 17 -15.84 -43.99 -23.04
C ILE A 17 -14.75 -43.00 -23.51
N ILE A 18 -13.50 -43.47 -23.35
CA ILE A 18 -12.35 -43.51 -24.29
C ILE A 18 -11.55 -42.24 -24.65
N CYS A 19 -10.27 -42.35 -24.30
CA CYS A 19 -9.10 -41.56 -24.69
C CYS A 19 -8.65 -41.92 -26.13
N GLY A 20 -8.42 -40.92 -26.98
CA GLY A 20 -7.85 -41.09 -28.32
C GLY A 20 -6.46 -40.46 -28.40
N SER A 21 -5.44 -41.29 -28.65
CA SER A 21 -4.08 -40.87 -28.98
C SER A 21 -3.83 -41.02 -30.48
N ALA A 22 -3.22 -40.01 -31.11
CA ALA A 22 -2.71 -40.10 -32.47
C ALA A 22 -1.30 -39.49 -32.54
N ARG A 23 -0.36 -40.28 -33.05
CA ARG A 23 1.00 -39.87 -33.42
C ARG A 23 1.06 -39.52 -34.92
N SER A 24 1.86 -38.51 -35.28
CA SER A 24 2.50 -38.38 -36.62
C SER A 24 3.68 -37.40 -36.50
N THR A 25 4.93 -37.89 -36.42
CA THR A 25 5.96 -37.94 -37.48
C THR A 25 6.52 -36.59 -37.96
N SER A 26 7.79 -36.36 -37.57
CA SER A 26 8.94 -35.76 -38.29
C SER A 26 8.72 -34.92 -39.56
N SER A 27 9.35 -33.75 -39.60
CA SER A 27 10.38 -33.41 -40.60
C SER A 27 11.03 -32.06 -40.32
N SER A 28 12.37 -32.06 -40.18
CA SER A 28 13.24 -30.89 -40.26
C SER A 28 13.20 -30.28 -41.66
N ALA A 29 13.23 -28.94 -41.74
CA ALA A 29 13.51 -28.24 -42.98
C ALA A 29 14.54 -27.12 -42.71
N THR A 30 15.78 -27.40 -43.09
CA THR A 30 16.84 -26.41 -43.33
C THR A 30 16.49 -25.64 -44.60
N LEU A 31 16.46 -24.31 -44.56
CA LEU A 31 16.44 -23.50 -45.78
C LEU A 31 17.70 -22.64 -45.88
N LEU A 32 18.30 -22.75 -47.05
CA LEU A 32 19.57 -22.22 -47.50
C LEU A 32 19.54 -20.71 -47.74
N CYS A 33 20.73 -20.15 -47.53
CA CYS A 33 21.15 -18.79 -47.83
C CYS A 33 20.96 -18.46 -49.32
N GLY A 34 20.26 -17.36 -49.61
CA GLY A 34 20.14 -16.76 -50.94
C GLY A 34 20.75 -15.36 -50.92
N SER A 35 21.91 -15.23 -51.53
CA SER A 35 22.63 -13.97 -51.79
C SER A 35 21.89 -13.12 -52.82
N SER A 36 21.64 -11.84 -52.53
CA SER A 36 21.37 -10.83 -53.55
C SER A 36 22.12 -9.56 -53.22
N SER A 37 23.08 -9.24 -54.08
CA SER A 37 23.90 -8.04 -54.11
C SER A 37 23.12 -6.91 -54.77
N TYR A 38 23.06 -5.72 -54.16
CA TYR A 38 22.79 -4.48 -54.89
C TYR A 38 23.63 -3.31 -54.35
N HIS A 39 24.02 -2.49 -55.32
CA HIS A 39 25.04 -1.45 -55.32
C HIS A 39 24.98 -0.41 -54.19
N ILE A 40 26.16 -0.05 -53.67
CA ILE A 40 26.39 1.13 -52.83
C ILE A 40 26.77 2.31 -53.74
N THR A 41 25.94 3.34 -53.77
CA THR A 41 26.32 4.69 -54.22
C THR A 41 26.53 5.57 -53.00
N ALA A 42 27.71 6.17 -52.90
CA ALA A 42 28.07 7.11 -51.86
C ALA A 42 27.50 8.51 -52.17
N ALA A 43 26.75 9.08 -51.23
CA ALA A 43 26.81 10.47 -50.76
C ALA A 43 25.50 10.87 -50.09
N ASP A 44 25.55 11.15 -48.79
CA ASP A 44 24.96 12.37 -48.22
C ASP A 44 25.32 12.47 -46.74
N ASN A 45 26.21 13.42 -46.44
CA ASN A 45 26.65 13.76 -45.09
C ASN A 45 25.55 14.58 -44.40
N LYS A 46 24.47 13.93 -43.94
CA LYS A 46 23.49 14.55 -43.07
C LYS A 46 23.90 14.35 -41.61
N GLN A 47 24.30 15.46 -40.97
CA GLN A 47 24.47 15.54 -39.52
C GLN A 47 23.27 14.91 -38.82
N LEU A 48 23.51 13.82 -38.09
CA LEU A 48 22.51 13.24 -37.20
C LEU A 48 22.13 14.30 -36.15
N PRO A 49 20.83 14.50 -35.88
CA PRO A 49 20.41 15.46 -34.87
C PRO A 49 21.00 15.03 -33.53
N ARG A 50 21.78 15.91 -32.90
CA ARG A 50 22.19 15.73 -31.50
C ARG A 50 20.92 15.55 -30.68
N ARG A 51 20.66 14.32 -30.25
CA ARG A 51 19.64 14.04 -29.25
C ARG A 51 20.07 14.79 -27.99
N HIS A 52 19.46 15.95 -27.75
CA HIS A 52 19.43 16.53 -26.43
C HIS A 52 18.65 15.55 -25.56
N PHE A 53 19.38 14.65 -24.89
CA PHE A 53 18.85 14.01 -23.70
C PHE A 53 18.48 15.17 -22.77
N SER A 54 17.19 15.44 -22.68
CA SER A 54 16.67 16.22 -21.57
C SER A 54 17.14 15.49 -20.32
N GLN A 55 18.13 16.06 -19.64
CA GLN A 55 18.36 15.79 -18.24
C GLN A 55 17.18 16.42 -17.48
N SER A 56 15.96 15.93 -17.73
CA SER A 56 14.90 16.09 -16.76
C SER A 56 15.37 15.23 -15.60
N SER A 57 16.05 15.86 -14.63
CA SER A 57 16.18 15.30 -13.30
C SER A 57 14.80 14.76 -12.94
N ARG A 58 14.70 13.45 -12.76
CA ARG A 58 13.45 12.83 -12.30
C ARG A 58 13.25 13.36 -10.90
N SER A 59 12.58 14.49 -10.76
CA SER A 59 12.09 14.95 -9.48
C SER A 59 11.17 13.84 -8.95
N ASN A 60 11.57 13.27 -7.82
CA ASN A 60 10.81 12.23 -7.15
C ASN A 60 9.53 12.86 -6.61
N MET A 61 8.36 12.44 -7.11
CA MET A 61 7.05 12.80 -6.56
C MET A 61 6.76 11.98 -5.30
N LYS A 62 7.67 12.09 -4.33
CA LYS A 62 7.55 11.53 -2.97
C LYS A 62 7.22 12.68 -2.02
N PHE A 63 6.00 12.70 -1.52
CA PHE A 63 5.48 13.79 -0.71
C PHE A 63 5.66 13.50 0.77
N VAL A 64 6.23 14.46 1.49
CA VAL A 64 6.46 14.40 2.93
C VAL A 64 5.80 15.59 3.61
N GLN A 65 5.32 15.39 4.83
CA GLN A 65 4.96 16.49 5.72
C GLN A 65 6.01 16.55 6.83
N PHE A 66 6.39 17.75 7.25
CA PHE A 66 7.49 17.93 8.20
C PHE A 66 7.34 19.21 9.01
N THR A 67 8.13 19.33 10.08
CA THR A 67 8.37 20.60 10.78
C THR A 67 9.87 20.95 10.70
N ALA A 68 10.20 22.24 10.68
CA ALA A 68 11.57 22.72 10.54
C ALA A 68 11.83 23.92 11.44
N GLY A 69 12.35 23.68 12.65
CA GLY A 69 12.66 24.72 13.65
C GLY A 69 11.43 25.37 14.33
N SER A 70 10.28 25.42 13.67
CA SER A 70 8.98 25.76 14.25
C SER A 70 8.11 24.50 14.47
N SER A 71 6.99 24.63 15.17
CA SER A 71 5.96 23.58 15.29
C SER A 71 4.98 23.54 14.11
N GLU A 72 5.13 24.45 13.14
CA GLU A 72 4.23 24.54 11.99
C GLU A 72 4.48 23.38 11.03
N GLN A 73 3.41 22.66 10.68
CA GLN A 73 3.45 21.64 9.64
C GLN A 73 3.70 22.27 8.28
N ARG A 74 4.54 21.64 7.47
CA ARG A 74 4.90 22.03 6.11
C ARG A 74 4.81 20.84 5.17
N LEU A 75 4.62 21.09 3.88
CA LEU A 75 4.56 20.09 2.81
C LEU A 75 5.80 20.18 1.91
N GLY A 76 6.39 19.04 1.60
CA GLY A 76 7.61 18.97 0.80
C GLY A 76 7.64 17.83 -0.19
N VAL A 77 8.54 17.97 -1.16
CA VAL A 77 8.89 16.94 -2.14
C VAL A 77 10.30 16.45 -1.85
N LEU A 78 10.44 15.16 -1.57
CA LEU A 78 11.73 14.55 -1.24
C LEU A 78 12.59 14.34 -2.50
N SER A 79 13.89 14.63 -2.40
CA SER A 79 14.86 14.40 -3.46
C SER A 79 15.04 12.91 -3.78
N GLN A 80 15.69 12.61 -4.91
CA GLN A 80 15.84 11.23 -5.36
C GLN A 80 16.61 10.33 -4.38
N ASP A 81 17.67 10.90 -3.81
CA ASP A 81 18.55 10.30 -2.81
C ASP A 81 18.02 10.42 -1.36
N GLY A 82 16.87 11.07 -1.16
CA GLY A 82 16.28 11.29 0.16
C GLY A 82 17.01 12.33 1.03
N SER A 83 18.05 13.01 0.51
CA SER A 83 18.89 13.90 1.32
C SER A 83 18.29 15.30 1.53
N LYS A 84 17.39 15.73 0.64
CA LYS A 84 16.82 17.08 0.64
C LYS A 84 15.31 17.06 0.47
N ILE A 85 14.67 18.10 0.98
CA ILE A 85 13.23 18.34 0.84
C ILE A 85 13.04 19.71 0.18
N SER A 86 12.27 19.74 -0.90
CA SER A 86 11.83 20.98 -1.54
C SER A 86 10.52 21.40 -0.89
N ASP A 87 10.53 22.50 -0.16
CA ASP A 87 9.37 23.00 0.59
C ASP A 87 8.38 23.72 -0.34
N ILE A 88 7.22 23.08 -0.57
CA ILE A 88 6.20 23.54 -1.51
C ILE A 88 4.98 24.15 -0.79
N SER A 89 5.09 24.41 0.51
CA SER A 89 3.96 24.84 1.35
C SER A 89 3.32 26.13 0.87
N GLU A 90 4.13 27.11 0.47
CA GLU A 90 3.68 28.42 -0.02
C GLU A 90 2.90 28.34 -1.34
N HIS A 91 2.97 27.21 -2.05
CA HIS A 91 2.35 27.03 -3.35
C HIS A 91 1.06 26.20 -3.30
N PHE A 92 1.00 25.23 -2.39
CA PHE A 92 -0.08 24.22 -2.38
C PHE A 92 -0.70 23.97 -0.99
N GLY A 93 -0.31 24.75 0.02
CA GLY A 93 -0.71 24.54 1.40
C GLY A 93 0.25 23.62 2.17
N SER A 94 0.06 23.57 3.49
CA SER A 94 0.94 22.88 4.43
C SER A 94 0.67 21.37 4.60
N ASP A 95 -0.30 20.80 3.88
CA ASP A 95 -0.67 19.40 4.00
C ASP A 95 -0.99 18.75 2.64
N LEU A 96 -0.88 17.42 2.57
CA LEU A 96 -1.07 16.68 1.33
C LEU A 96 -2.50 16.79 0.81
N LYS A 97 -3.50 16.91 1.70
CA LYS A 97 -4.90 17.00 1.30
C LYS A 97 -5.17 18.31 0.56
N ALA A 98 -4.60 19.42 1.03
CA ALA A 98 -4.66 20.72 0.39
C ALA A 98 -4.04 20.65 -1.02
N LEU A 99 -2.87 20.00 -1.15
CA LEU A 99 -2.26 19.75 -2.45
C LEU A 99 -3.18 18.94 -3.37
N ILE A 100 -3.72 17.81 -2.91
CA ILE A 100 -4.60 16.97 -3.73
C ILE A 100 -5.86 17.75 -4.16
N ARG A 101 -6.47 18.50 -3.25
CA ARG A 101 -7.68 19.30 -3.52
C ARG A 101 -7.43 20.48 -4.45
N SER A 102 -6.21 21.00 -4.51
CA SER A 102 -5.85 22.06 -5.46
C SER A 102 -5.98 21.64 -6.93
N GLY A 103 -5.98 20.32 -7.20
CA GLY A 103 -6.01 19.80 -8.57
C GLY A 103 -4.72 20.07 -9.35
N ALA A 104 -3.64 20.45 -8.68
CA ALA A 104 -2.35 20.71 -9.32
C ALA A 104 -1.83 19.48 -10.08
N THR A 105 -1.37 19.69 -11.31
CA THR A 105 -0.73 18.64 -12.10
C THR A 105 0.66 18.32 -11.55
N LEU A 106 1.16 17.11 -11.83
CA LEU A 106 2.54 16.75 -11.46
C LEU A 106 3.56 17.72 -12.08
N GLU A 107 3.32 18.17 -13.30
CA GLU A 107 4.19 19.12 -14.00
C GLU A 107 4.28 20.44 -13.23
N ALA A 108 3.14 20.97 -12.77
CA ALA A 108 3.11 22.18 -11.96
C ALA A 108 3.84 21.99 -10.61
N ILE A 109 3.61 20.86 -9.94
CA ILE A 109 4.28 20.52 -8.68
C ILE A 109 5.80 20.44 -8.89
N LYS A 110 6.26 19.77 -9.94
CA LYS A 110 7.68 19.63 -10.27
C LYS A 110 8.35 20.98 -10.51
N GLN A 111 7.68 21.87 -11.26
CA GLN A 111 8.20 23.21 -11.53
C GLN A 111 8.35 24.03 -10.25
N LYS A 112 7.34 23.99 -9.37
CA LYS A 112 7.38 24.69 -8.08
C LYS A 112 8.40 24.09 -7.13
N ALA A 113 8.49 22.77 -7.03
CA ALA A 113 9.52 22.10 -6.23
C ALA A 113 10.94 22.44 -6.69
N ALA A 114 11.18 22.62 -8.00
CA ALA A 114 12.50 23.01 -8.51
C ALA A 114 12.91 24.44 -8.11
N GLN A 115 11.95 25.31 -7.81
CA GLN A 115 12.16 26.71 -7.40
C GLN A 115 12.05 26.91 -5.89
N ALA A 116 11.53 25.91 -5.17
CA ALA A 116 11.29 25.95 -3.74
C ALA A 116 12.58 26.00 -2.93
N LYS A 117 12.47 26.51 -1.69
CA LYS A 117 13.52 26.43 -0.69
C LYS A 117 13.86 24.96 -0.44
N GLN A 118 15.14 24.61 -0.53
CA GLN A 118 15.63 23.29 -0.18
C GLN A 118 16.07 23.24 1.28
N LEU A 119 15.62 22.22 1.98
CA LEU A 119 16.03 21.89 3.34
C LEU A 119 16.76 20.55 3.34
N SER A 120 17.73 20.40 4.24
CA SER A 120 18.31 19.09 4.52
C SER A 120 17.25 18.22 5.20
N ALA A 121 17.08 16.98 4.75
CA ALA A 121 16.14 16.04 5.38
C ALA A 121 16.54 15.69 6.83
N LYS A 122 17.81 15.92 7.20
CA LYS A 122 18.32 15.69 8.56
C LYS A 122 17.97 16.81 9.53
N ASP A 123 17.61 17.99 9.01
CA ASP A 123 17.35 19.19 9.83
C ASP A 123 15.85 19.40 10.06
N VAL A 124 15.02 18.41 9.71
CA VAL A 124 13.57 18.46 9.86
C VAL A 124 13.06 17.24 10.63
N THR A 125 11.89 17.38 11.25
CA THR A 125 11.16 16.26 11.81
C THR A 125 10.08 15.83 10.83
N LEU A 126 10.15 14.60 10.33
CA LEU A 126 9.11 14.05 9.46
C LEU A 126 7.86 13.71 10.27
N LEU A 127 6.73 14.18 9.78
CA LEU A 127 5.40 13.83 10.26
C LEU A 127 4.82 12.70 9.41
N SER A 128 3.64 12.21 9.77
CA SER A 128 2.88 11.38 8.84
C SER A 128 2.63 12.16 7.53
N PRO A 129 2.80 11.55 6.35
CA PRO A 129 2.61 12.25 5.09
C PRO A 129 1.12 12.51 4.78
N VAL A 130 0.21 11.98 5.59
CA VAL A 130 -1.22 12.31 5.57
C VAL A 130 -1.68 12.55 6.99
N THR A 131 -2.04 13.79 7.31
CA THR A 131 -2.64 14.14 8.61
C THR A 131 -4.13 14.42 8.45
N ASN A 132 -4.91 14.05 9.47
CA ASN A 132 -6.36 14.29 9.55
C ASN A 132 -7.17 13.83 8.31
N PRO A 133 -6.98 12.60 7.77
CA PRO A 133 -7.88 12.08 6.73
C PRO A 133 -9.31 12.02 7.27
N GLN A 134 -10.32 12.14 6.40
CA GLN A 134 -11.70 12.01 6.87
C GLN A 134 -12.03 10.56 7.20
N LYS A 135 -11.42 9.62 6.48
CA LYS A 135 -11.56 8.18 6.71
C LYS A 135 -10.22 7.48 6.63
N ILE A 136 -10.01 6.56 7.56
CA ILE A 136 -9.03 5.47 7.43
C ILE A 136 -9.85 4.18 7.36
N LEU A 137 -10.00 3.66 6.15
CA LEU A 137 -10.69 2.41 5.89
C LEU A 137 -9.67 1.28 5.91
N CYS A 138 -9.99 0.16 6.56
CA CYS A 138 -9.10 -0.98 6.68
C CYS A 138 -9.78 -2.24 6.15
N VAL A 139 -8.99 -3.13 5.54
CA VAL A 139 -9.49 -4.39 4.99
C VAL A 139 -8.85 -5.57 5.74
N GLY A 140 -9.67 -6.33 6.46
CA GLY A 140 -9.19 -7.51 7.17
C GLY A 140 -9.17 -8.75 6.28
N LEU A 141 -8.33 -9.72 6.63
CA LEU A 141 -8.22 -11.03 5.95
C LEU A 141 -7.96 -10.92 4.44
N ASN A 142 -7.11 -9.96 4.05
CA ASN A 142 -6.88 -9.67 2.63
C ASN A 142 -5.59 -10.25 2.04
N TYR A 143 -4.83 -11.05 2.79
CA TYR A 143 -3.69 -11.82 2.26
C TYR A 143 -3.99 -13.31 2.39
N ARG A 144 -3.65 -14.09 1.35
CA ARG A 144 -3.83 -15.55 1.36
C ARG A 144 -3.09 -16.20 2.53
N GLY A 145 -1.81 -15.89 2.70
CA GLY A 145 -1.01 -16.43 3.81
C GLY A 145 -1.58 -16.08 5.20
N HIS A 146 -2.16 -14.88 5.36
CA HIS A 146 -2.78 -14.48 6.63
C HIS A 146 -4.11 -15.22 6.91
N CYS A 147 -4.82 -15.65 5.87
CA CYS A 147 -5.97 -16.55 6.03
C CYS A 147 -5.52 -17.96 6.44
N GLU A 148 -4.45 -18.44 5.82
CA GLU A 148 -3.88 -19.77 6.04
C GLU A 148 -3.34 -19.93 7.47
N GLU A 149 -2.58 -18.97 8.00
CA GLU A 149 -2.05 -19.04 9.38
C GLU A 149 -3.16 -19.10 10.45
N GLN A 150 -4.34 -18.55 10.11
CA GLN A 150 -5.53 -18.57 10.97
C GLN A 150 -6.40 -19.81 10.80
N ASN A 151 -6.08 -20.70 9.85
CA ASN A 151 -6.97 -21.77 9.40
C ASN A 151 -8.37 -21.27 9.03
N LYS A 152 -8.45 -20.09 8.39
CA LYS A 152 -9.71 -19.49 7.95
C LYS A 152 -9.91 -19.62 6.45
N PRO A 153 -11.15 -19.83 5.97
CA PRO A 153 -11.44 -19.76 4.55
C PRO A 153 -11.19 -18.35 4.03
N ILE A 154 -10.73 -18.26 2.79
CA ILE A 154 -10.59 -16.98 2.08
C ILE A 154 -11.99 -16.33 2.01
N PRO A 155 -12.16 -15.07 2.45
CA PRO A 155 -13.43 -14.38 2.39
C PRO A 155 -13.96 -14.28 0.95
N LYS A 156 -15.29 -14.29 0.79
CA LYS A 156 -15.94 -14.05 -0.51
C LYS A 156 -16.15 -12.56 -0.79
N GLU A 157 -16.13 -11.73 0.25
CA GLU A 157 -16.26 -10.28 0.18
C GLU A 157 -15.27 -9.62 1.14
N PRO A 158 -14.77 -8.40 0.83
CA PRO A 158 -13.83 -7.70 1.69
C PRO A 158 -14.50 -7.31 3.02
N MET A 159 -13.81 -7.58 4.12
CA MET A 159 -14.26 -7.22 5.47
C MET A 159 -13.70 -5.83 5.82
N PHE A 160 -14.59 -4.84 5.87
CA PHE A 160 -14.22 -3.46 6.20
C PHE A 160 -14.32 -3.17 7.69
N PHE A 161 -13.35 -2.42 8.19
CA PHE A 161 -13.41 -1.71 9.47
C PHE A 161 -12.70 -0.36 9.31
N SER A 162 -12.58 0.41 10.38
CA SER A 162 -11.96 1.73 10.33
C SER A 162 -11.01 1.98 11.48
N LYS A 163 -10.10 2.93 11.27
CA LYS A 163 -9.31 3.60 12.31
C LYS A 163 -9.72 5.07 12.39
N TYR A 164 -9.60 5.67 13.58
CA TYR A 164 -9.74 7.11 13.72
C TYR A 164 -8.44 7.84 13.37
N ALA A 165 -8.55 9.08 12.90
CA ALA A 165 -7.40 9.92 12.53
C ALA A 165 -6.44 10.18 13.71
N THR A 166 -6.93 10.15 14.95
CA THR A 166 -6.11 10.31 16.17
C THR A 166 -5.13 9.16 16.38
N ALA A 167 -5.34 8.01 15.75
CA ALA A 167 -4.40 6.89 15.79
C ALA A 167 -3.13 7.16 14.95
N ILE A 168 -3.15 8.13 14.03
CA ILE A 168 -2.03 8.39 13.13
C ILE A 168 -0.84 8.99 13.88
N VAL A 169 0.33 8.40 13.66
CA VAL A 169 1.63 8.96 14.03
C VAL A 169 2.61 8.87 12.87
N GLY A 170 3.67 9.66 12.92
CA GLY A 170 4.69 9.73 11.89
C GLY A 170 5.56 8.47 11.78
N PRO A 171 6.43 8.44 10.76
CA PRO A 171 7.26 7.26 10.45
C PRO A 171 8.30 6.91 11.51
N TYR A 172 8.57 7.83 12.46
CA TYR A 172 9.57 7.66 13.51
C TYR A 172 9.04 7.94 14.93
N ASP A 173 7.73 8.15 15.05
CA ASP A 173 7.08 8.46 16.32
C ASP A 173 6.87 7.19 17.16
N GLY A 174 6.60 7.36 18.46
CA GLY A 174 6.35 6.24 19.37
C GLY A 174 4.97 5.60 19.19
N VAL A 175 4.90 4.27 19.36
CA VAL A 175 3.65 3.51 19.53
C VAL A 175 3.40 3.31 21.02
N ILE A 176 2.29 3.81 21.53
CA ILE A 176 1.93 3.80 22.94
C ILE A 176 1.51 2.39 23.36
N ALA A 177 2.17 1.86 24.38
CA ALA A 177 1.75 0.64 25.07
C ALA A 177 0.62 0.95 26.05
N HIS A 178 -0.60 1.12 25.53
CA HIS A 178 -1.80 1.47 26.31
C HIS A 178 -2.03 0.51 27.48
N LYS A 179 -2.22 1.06 28.70
CA LYS A 179 -2.37 0.27 29.95
C LYS A 179 -3.55 -0.72 29.93
N ILE A 180 -4.50 -0.52 29.03
CA ILE A 180 -5.73 -1.31 28.92
C ILE A 180 -5.56 -2.65 28.17
N THR A 181 -4.37 -2.94 27.66
CA THR A 181 -4.06 -4.17 26.90
C THR A 181 -2.60 -4.58 27.09
N ASP A 182 -2.34 -5.89 27.09
CA ASP A 182 -1.00 -6.49 27.03
C ASP A 182 -0.78 -7.28 25.71
N GLN A 183 -1.72 -7.17 24.76
CA GLN A 183 -1.72 -7.95 23.51
C GLN A 183 -1.61 -7.04 22.28
N ILE A 184 -0.64 -6.13 22.30
CA ILE A 184 -0.36 -5.21 21.19
C ILE A 184 0.42 -5.96 20.12
N ASP A 185 -0.05 -5.91 18.89
CA ASP A 185 0.46 -6.70 17.76
C ASP A 185 0.75 -5.81 16.55
N TRP A 186 1.68 -6.27 15.69
CA TRP A 186 2.10 -5.60 14.46
C TRP A 186 1.36 -6.14 13.24
N GLU A 187 1.13 -5.27 12.27
CA GLU A 187 0.54 -5.57 10.97
C GLU A 187 1.08 -4.58 9.93
N VAL A 188 2.15 -4.92 9.20
CA VAL A 188 2.61 -4.05 8.09
C VAL A 188 1.59 -4.11 6.95
N GLU A 189 1.23 -2.96 6.38
CA GLU A 189 0.24 -2.86 5.31
C GLU A 189 0.65 -1.85 4.22
N LEU A 190 0.24 -2.14 2.98
CA LEU A 190 0.22 -1.14 1.91
C LEU A 190 -0.96 -0.19 2.16
N ALA A 191 -0.66 1.10 2.28
CA ALA A 191 -1.68 2.14 2.39
C ALA A 191 -1.86 2.86 1.04
N VAL A 192 -3.12 3.01 0.63
CA VAL A 192 -3.53 3.71 -0.61
C VAL A 192 -4.13 5.06 -0.24
N ILE A 193 -3.65 6.12 -0.90
CA ILE A 193 -4.16 7.48 -0.70
C ILE A 193 -5.08 7.84 -1.85
N ILE A 194 -6.30 8.27 -1.53
CA ILE A 194 -7.31 8.67 -2.52
C ILE A 194 -7.02 10.07 -3.03
N GLY A 195 -7.03 10.25 -4.35
CA GLY A 195 -6.67 11.49 -5.05
C GLY A 195 -7.86 12.34 -5.53
N LYS A 196 -9.05 11.76 -5.63
CA LYS A 196 -10.28 12.48 -6.03
C LYS A 196 -11.49 11.82 -5.39
N GLU A 197 -12.60 12.56 -5.29
CA GLU A 197 -13.84 12.03 -4.73
C GLU A 197 -14.28 10.77 -5.49
N ALA A 198 -14.50 9.65 -4.80
CA ALA A 198 -14.85 8.36 -5.36
C ALA A 198 -16.21 7.89 -4.81
N LYS A 199 -17.20 7.77 -5.70
CA LYS A 199 -18.55 7.28 -5.41
C LYS A 199 -19.05 6.45 -6.59
N HIS A 200 -19.58 5.26 -6.31
CA HIS A 200 -20.01 4.28 -7.32
C HIS A 200 -18.96 4.05 -8.43
N VAL A 201 -17.69 3.93 -8.05
CA VAL A 201 -16.59 3.77 -9.00
C VAL A 201 -16.54 2.32 -9.47
N SER A 202 -16.48 2.11 -10.78
CA SER A 202 -16.27 0.77 -11.33
C SER A 202 -14.82 0.33 -11.13
N ARG A 203 -14.59 -0.99 -11.05
CA ARG A 203 -13.26 -1.59 -10.96
C ARG A 203 -12.28 -1.05 -12.02
N ALA A 204 -12.73 -0.97 -13.27
CA ALA A 204 -11.91 -0.51 -14.40
C ALA A 204 -11.36 0.92 -14.23
N ASN A 205 -12.09 1.78 -13.50
CA ASN A 205 -11.72 3.18 -13.28
C ASN A 205 -11.05 3.41 -11.93
N ALA A 206 -11.02 2.41 -11.04
CA ALA A 206 -10.64 2.58 -9.64
C ALA A 206 -9.22 3.17 -9.45
N MET A 207 -8.26 2.73 -10.25
CA MET A 207 -6.86 3.18 -10.15
C MET A 207 -6.68 4.65 -10.54
N ASP A 208 -7.64 5.26 -11.26
CA ASP A 208 -7.62 6.69 -11.55
C ASP A 208 -7.92 7.55 -10.32
N TYR A 209 -8.54 6.96 -9.30
CA TYR A 209 -8.86 7.63 -8.03
C TYR A 209 -7.75 7.53 -7.01
N VAL A 210 -6.69 6.77 -7.29
CA VAL A 210 -5.50 6.68 -6.43
C VAL A 210 -4.57 7.86 -6.71
N PHE A 211 -4.11 8.54 -5.65
CA PHE A 211 -3.02 9.52 -5.70
C PHE A 211 -1.65 8.85 -5.58
N GLY A 212 -1.51 7.96 -4.62
CA GLY A 212 -0.24 7.31 -4.32
C GLY A 212 -0.33 6.31 -3.19
N TYR A 213 0.83 5.87 -2.74
CA TYR A 213 0.98 4.78 -1.78
C TYR A 213 1.98 5.15 -0.70
N THR A 214 1.82 4.58 0.49
CA THR A 214 2.77 4.70 1.61
C THR A 214 2.78 3.41 2.44
N VAL A 215 3.74 3.25 3.34
CA VAL A 215 3.76 2.17 4.33
C VAL A 215 2.87 2.54 5.51
N ALA A 216 2.14 1.57 6.03
CA ALA A 216 1.42 1.68 7.29
C ALA A 216 1.73 0.51 8.23
N GLN A 217 1.48 0.74 9.51
CA GLN A 217 1.32 -0.30 10.53
C GLN A 217 -0.11 -0.23 11.08
N ASP A 218 -0.86 -1.33 10.96
CA ASP A 218 -2.19 -1.49 11.56
C ASP A 218 -2.09 -2.12 12.96
N ILE A 219 -1.45 -1.40 13.88
CA ILE A 219 -1.23 -1.86 15.24
C ILE A 219 -2.57 -2.25 15.89
N SER A 220 -2.55 -3.38 16.59
CA SER A 220 -3.75 -4.05 17.07
C SER A 220 -3.65 -4.45 18.53
N ALA A 221 -4.58 -4.00 19.38
CA ALA A 221 -4.82 -4.56 20.70
C ALA A 221 -5.75 -5.78 20.56
N ARG A 222 -5.18 -6.97 20.57
CA ARG A 222 -5.85 -8.20 20.14
C ARG A 222 -6.96 -8.68 21.05
N ASP A 223 -6.82 -8.49 22.34
CA ASP A 223 -7.86 -8.76 23.34
C ASP A 223 -9.11 -7.90 23.07
N TRP A 224 -8.90 -6.61 22.75
CA TRP A 224 -9.96 -5.68 22.37
C TRP A 224 -10.56 -5.96 21.00
N GLN A 225 -9.75 -6.39 20.05
CA GLN A 225 -10.21 -6.72 18.71
C GLN A 225 -11.11 -7.96 18.67
N LYS A 226 -10.76 -9.02 19.44
CA LYS A 226 -11.39 -10.34 19.31
C LYS A 226 -12.49 -10.59 20.33
N THR A 227 -12.24 -10.25 21.59
CA THR A 227 -13.07 -10.73 22.71
C THR A 227 -13.83 -9.60 23.38
N ARG A 228 -13.19 -8.45 23.59
CA ARG A 228 -13.84 -7.29 24.22
C ARG A 228 -14.65 -6.52 23.17
N ASN A 229 -15.40 -5.51 23.61
CA ASN A 229 -16.21 -4.65 22.75
C ASN A 229 -17.14 -5.40 21.77
N GLY A 230 -17.67 -6.56 22.19
CA GLY A 230 -18.55 -7.39 21.37
C GLY A 230 -17.91 -7.91 20.07
N GLY A 231 -16.58 -8.02 20.01
CA GLY A 231 -15.84 -8.45 18.81
C GLY A 231 -15.77 -7.39 17.71
N GLN A 232 -16.16 -6.14 17.99
CA GLN A 232 -15.99 -5.02 17.05
C GLN A 232 -14.56 -4.49 17.09
N PHE A 233 -13.94 -4.39 15.91
CA PHE A 233 -12.49 -4.13 15.82
C PHE A 233 -12.09 -2.70 16.16
N LEU A 234 -13.04 -1.74 16.12
CA LEU A 234 -12.77 -0.31 16.19
C LEU A 234 -11.85 0.08 17.34
N ILE A 235 -12.17 -0.31 18.59
CA ILE A 235 -11.34 0.06 19.76
C ILE A 235 -9.96 -0.61 19.66
N GLY A 236 -9.91 -1.91 19.36
CA GLY A 236 -8.64 -2.63 19.23
C GLY A 236 -7.74 -2.13 18.11
N LYS A 237 -8.30 -1.38 17.15
CA LYS A 237 -7.60 -0.84 15.98
C LYS A 237 -7.41 0.67 16.02
N SER A 238 -8.06 1.43 16.91
CA SER A 238 -8.08 2.91 16.85
C SER A 238 -7.51 3.60 18.08
N MET A 239 -6.79 2.90 18.95
CA MET A 239 -6.10 3.55 20.06
C MET A 239 -5.07 4.55 19.52
N ASP A 240 -4.79 5.62 20.28
CA ASP A 240 -3.83 6.63 19.85
C ASP A 240 -2.48 5.99 19.53
N SER A 241 -1.79 6.49 18.49
CA SER A 241 -0.56 5.95 17.89
C SER A 241 -0.63 4.58 17.20
N PHE A 242 -1.80 3.94 17.10
CA PHE A 242 -1.91 2.62 16.44
C PHE A 242 -1.88 2.66 14.91
N CYS A 243 -1.62 3.81 14.28
CA CYS A 243 -1.52 3.95 12.84
C CYS A 243 -0.23 4.68 12.42
N PRO A 244 0.98 4.15 12.68
CA PRO A 244 2.19 4.67 12.05
C PRO A 244 2.06 4.65 10.53
N LEU A 245 2.30 5.80 9.89
CA LEU A 245 2.08 5.99 8.45
C LEU A 245 3.23 6.82 7.86
N GLY A 246 3.88 6.31 6.80
CA GLY A 246 4.99 7.01 6.15
C GLY A 246 5.93 6.12 5.33
N PRO A 247 7.18 6.54 5.07
CA PRO A 247 7.75 7.85 5.42
C PRO A 247 7.30 8.98 4.48
N ALA A 248 6.78 8.64 3.30
CA ALA A 248 6.32 9.58 2.29
C ALA A 248 5.18 8.94 1.49
N VAL A 249 4.27 9.75 0.97
CA VAL A 249 3.35 9.28 -0.07
C VAL A 249 4.08 9.31 -1.41
N VAL A 250 4.33 8.13 -1.96
CA VAL A 250 4.90 7.95 -3.30
C VAL A 250 3.78 8.03 -4.32
N HIS A 251 3.84 9.02 -5.21
CA HIS A 251 2.84 9.16 -6.27
C HIS A 251 2.76 7.91 -7.14
N LYS A 252 1.55 7.53 -7.56
CA LYS A 252 1.30 6.28 -8.30
C LYS A 252 2.15 6.12 -9.57
N SER A 253 2.52 7.21 -10.23
CA SER A 253 3.36 7.18 -11.44
C SER A 253 4.79 6.66 -11.21
N LEU A 254 5.22 6.54 -9.95
CA LEU A 254 6.54 5.99 -9.59
C LEU A 254 6.48 4.52 -9.16
N VAL A 255 5.28 3.93 -9.10
CA VAL A 255 5.07 2.54 -8.71
C VAL A 255 4.56 1.77 -9.93
N ALA A 256 5.42 0.92 -10.49
CA ALA A 256 5.11 0.19 -11.73
C ALA A 256 3.91 -0.75 -11.58
N ASP A 257 3.89 -1.53 -10.49
CA ASP A 257 2.77 -2.40 -10.12
C ASP A 257 2.59 -2.38 -8.59
N PRO A 258 1.53 -1.77 -8.05
CA PRO A 258 1.28 -1.74 -6.61
C PRO A 258 0.88 -3.12 -6.05
N HIS A 259 0.52 -4.07 -6.91
CA HIS A 259 0.15 -5.44 -6.55
C HIS A 259 1.30 -6.43 -6.78
N ASN A 260 2.54 -5.95 -6.84
CA ASN A 260 3.73 -6.78 -6.86
C ASN A 260 4.91 -6.09 -6.14
N LEU A 261 4.71 -5.76 -4.86
CA LEU A 261 5.73 -5.14 -4.00
C LEU A 261 6.07 -6.09 -2.86
N VAL A 262 7.37 -6.27 -2.59
CA VAL A 262 7.80 -6.96 -1.37
C VAL A 262 7.45 -6.11 -0.15
N ILE A 263 6.85 -6.76 0.86
CA ILE A 263 6.41 -6.15 2.11
C ILE A 263 7.00 -6.91 3.30
N THR A 264 7.60 -6.19 4.25
CA THR A 264 8.29 -6.79 5.40
C THR A 264 8.06 -6.04 6.70
N CYS A 265 8.07 -6.78 7.81
CA CYS A 265 8.07 -6.26 9.18
C CYS A 265 9.11 -7.01 9.99
N SER A 266 9.90 -6.30 10.79
CA SER A 266 10.81 -6.85 11.80
C SER A 266 10.55 -6.20 13.14
N VAL A 267 10.71 -6.97 14.22
CA VAL A 267 10.68 -6.46 15.60
C VAL A 267 12.04 -6.74 16.23
N ASN A 268 12.71 -5.71 16.74
CA ASN A 268 14.06 -5.76 17.29
C ASN A 268 15.07 -6.43 16.33
N GLY A 269 14.95 -6.11 15.04
CA GLY A 269 15.80 -6.67 13.97
C GLY A 269 15.46 -8.11 13.56
N VAL A 270 14.50 -8.77 14.22
CA VAL A 270 14.04 -10.12 13.85
C VAL A 270 12.86 -10.01 12.90
N GLN A 271 13.01 -10.51 11.66
CA GLN A 271 11.94 -10.50 10.66
C GLN A 271 10.73 -11.31 11.15
N LYS A 272 9.57 -10.64 11.24
CA LYS A 272 8.30 -11.24 11.68
C LYS A 272 7.35 -11.50 10.52
N GLN A 273 7.28 -10.58 9.56
CA GLN A 273 6.48 -10.71 8.34
C GLN A 273 7.36 -10.52 7.10
N LYS A 274 7.10 -11.32 6.07
CA LYS A 274 7.63 -11.16 4.71
C LYS A 274 6.63 -11.75 3.73
N GLY A 275 6.07 -10.90 2.88
CA GLY A 275 5.11 -11.29 1.85
C GLY A 275 5.27 -10.44 0.60
N ASN A 276 4.30 -10.54 -0.29
CA ASN A 276 4.22 -9.70 -1.48
C ASN A 276 2.77 -9.22 -1.70
N THR A 277 2.59 -7.98 -2.16
CA THR A 277 1.23 -7.42 -2.40
C THR A 277 0.45 -8.13 -3.51
N SER A 278 1.07 -9.05 -4.26
CA SER A 278 0.39 -9.97 -5.19
C SER A 278 -0.47 -11.03 -4.49
N GLU A 279 -0.25 -11.24 -3.19
CA GLU A 279 -1.05 -12.15 -2.36
C GLU A 279 -2.39 -11.55 -1.93
N LEU A 280 -2.66 -10.29 -2.27
CA LEU A 280 -3.92 -9.63 -1.99
C LEU A 280 -5.10 -10.44 -2.58
N VAL A 281 -6.06 -10.79 -1.73
CA VAL A 281 -7.29 -11.51 -2.14
C VAL A 281 -8.20 -10.57 -2.92
N PHE A 282 -8.44 -9.38 -2.38
CA PHE A 282 -9.13 -8.27 -3.02
C PHE A 282 -8.10 -7.21 -3.36
N ARG A 283 -7.91 -6.97 -4.66
CA ARG A 283 -6.97 -5.96 -5.13
C ARG A 283 -7.53 -4.55 -4.88
N ILE A 284 -6.66 -3.54 -4.93
CA ILE A 284 -7.01 -2.12 -4.71
C ILE A 284 -8.26 -1.69 -5.50
N ASP A 285 -8.39 -2.14 -6.75
CA ASP A 285 -9.53 -1.88 -7.62
C ASP A 285 -10.83 -2.56 -7.13
N ASP A 286 -10.75 -3.79 -6.63
CA ASP A 286 -11.88 -4.48 -5.98
C ASP A 286 -12.33 -3.75 -4.72
N ILE A 287 -11.38 -3.29 -3.91
CA ILE A 287 -11.63 -2.58 -2.65
C ILE A 287 -12.37 -1.26 -2.91
N ILE A 288 -11.85 -0.45 -3.84
CA ILE A 288 -12.44 0.84 -4.20
C ILE A 288 -13.83 0.64 -4.82
N GLU A 289 -13.98 -0.30 -5.76
CA GLU A 289 -15.28 -0.60 -6.35
C GLU A 289 -16.30 -0.98 -5.28
N ARG A 290 -15.95 -1.92 -4.41
CA ARG A 290 -16.87 -2.41 -3.38
C ARG A 290 -17.25 -1.32 -2.38
N VAL A 291 -16.27 -0.59 -1.82
CA VAL A 291 -16.58 0.38 -0.76
C VAL A 291 -17.37 1.57 -1.30
N THR A 292 -17.07 2.02 -2.51
CA THR A 292 -17.70 3.22 -3.09
C THR A 292 -19.13 3.01 -3.53
N GLN A 293 -19.64 1.77 -3.53
CA GLN A 293 -21.08 1.49 -3.65
C GLN A 293 -21.90 2.06 -2.49
N SER A 294 -21.28 2.18 -1.30
CA SER A 294 -21.98 2.58 -0.07
C SER A 294 -21.38 3.81 0.60
N ILE A 295 -20.07 4.03 0.47
CA ILE A 295 -19.34 5.09 1.18
C ILE A 295 -18.51 5.89 0.16
N THR A 296 -18.79 7.20 0.06
CA THR A 296 -17.95 8.09 -0.74
C THR A 296 -16.57 8.26 -0.09
N LEU A 297 -15.50 8.00 -0.84
CA LEU A 297 -14.13 8.33 -0.44
C LEU A 297 -13.78 9.73 -0.92
N LEU A 298 -13.03 10.48 -0.13
CA LEU A 298 -12.61 11.84 -0.45
C LEU A 298 -11.11 11.95 -0.71
N PRO A 299 -10.66 13.03 -1.39
CA PRO A 299 -9.24 13.37 -1.48
C PRO A 299 -8.53 13.34 -0.12
N GLY A 300 -7.50 12.50 -0.02
CA GLY A 300 -6.70 12.26 1.17
C GLY A 300 -7.23 11.20 2.13
N ASP A 301 -8.37 10.56 1.84
CA ASP A 301 -8.77 9.36 2.58
C ASP A 301 -7.75 8.23 2.36
N VAL A 302 -7.58 7.41 3.39
CA VAL A 302 -6.57 6.34 3.45
C VAL A 302 -7.27 4.98 3.44
N ILE A 303 -6.78 4.05 2.63
CA ILE A 303 -7.17 2.64 2.67
C ILE A 303 -5.96 1.81 3.11
N LEU A 304 -6.06 1.11 4.23
CA LEU A 304 -5.13 0.07 4.64
C LEU A 304 -5.62 -1.27 4.06
N THR A 305 -4.77 -1.91 3.24
CA THR A 305 -5.20 -2.98 2.33
C THR A 305 -5.13 -4.38 2.93
N GLY A 306 -4.77 -4.53 4.20
CA GLY A 306 -4.55 -5.80 4.88
C GLY A 306 -3.07 -6.12 5.06
N THR A 307 -2.80 -7.08 5.93
CA THR A 307 -1.46 -7.51 6.32
C THR A 307 -1.14 -8.94 5.88
N PRO A 308 0.12 -9.27 5.52
CA PRO A 308 0.55 -10.65 5.24
C PRO A 308 0.65 -11.50 6.52
N ALA A 309 0.94 -12.79 6.35
CA ALA A 309 1.20 -13.71 7.46
C ALA A 309 2.38 -13.25 8.35
N GLY A 310 2.40 -13.73 9.60
CA GLY A 310 3.47 -13.51 10.56
C GLY A 310 3.14 -12.54 11.69
N VAL A 311 1.86 -12.20 11.88
CA VAL A 311 1.41 -11.40 13.03
C VAL A 311 1.67 -12.16 14.34
N GLY A 312 1.93 -11.44 15.41
CA GLY A 312 2.33 -11.97 16.71
C GLY A 312 1.31 -12.92 17.35
N MET A 313 0.01 -12.62 17.23
CA MET A 313 -1.08 -13.45 17.77
C MET A 313 -1.07 -14.90 17.27
N HIS A 314 -0.66 -15.15 16.01
CA HIS A 314 -0.69 -16.49 15.39
C HIS A 314 0.65 -17.20 15.42
N ARG A 315 1.64 -16.64 16.13
CA ARG A 315 2.91 -17.32 16.40
C ARG A 315 2.72 -18.38 17.48
N SER A 316 3.68 -19.30 17.56
CA SER A 316 3.69 -20.39 18.54
C SER A 316 5.00 -20.37 19.33
N PRO A 317 5.02 -19.85 20.58
CA PRO A 317 3.89 -19.22 21.29
C PRO A 317 3.51 -17.85 20.70
N PRO A 318 2.32 -17.29 21.03
CA PRO A 318 1.97 -15.93 20.65
C PRO A 318 2.99 -14.92 21.17
N GLU A 319 3.26 -13.90 20.39
CA GLU A 319 4.19 -12.82 20.70
C GLU A 319 3.46 -11.47 20.63
N PHE A 320 3.72 -10.58 21.59
CA PHE A 320 3.15 -9.24 21.64
C PHE A 320 4.23 -8.21 21.95
N LEU A 321 4.01 -7.00 21.47
CA LEU A 321 4.88 -5.84 21.63
C LEU A 321 4.93 -5.38 23.09
N LYS A 322 6.12 -5.01 23.53
CA LYS A 322 6.40 -4.49 24.87
C LYS A 322 7.09 -3.14 24.77
N VAL A 323 7.01 -2.35 25.84
CA VAL A 323 7.76 -1.09 25.96
C VAL A 323 9.24 -1.34 25.68
N GLY A 324 9.81 -0.54 24.79
CA GLY A 324 11.20 -0.64 24.32
C GLY A 324 11.38 -1.43 23.02
N ASP A 325 10.37 -2.20 22.57
CA ASP A 325 10.45 -2.88 21.27
C ASP A 325 10.50 -1.88 20.12
N VAL A 326 11.24 -2.21 19.07
CA VAL A 326 11.36 -1.40 17.85
C VAL A 326 10.78 -2.17 16.68
N ILE A 327 9.83 -1.56 15.99
CA ILE A 327 9.16 -2.11 14.81
C ILE A 327 9.75 -1.45 13.57
N ASP A 328 10.29 -2.24 12.66
CA ASP A 328 10.83 -1.82 11.36
C ASP A 328 9.94 -2.36 10.25
N SER A 329 9.29 -1.49 9.48
CA SER A 329 8.37 -1.89 8.40
C SER A 329 8.75 -1.27 7.08
N GLU A 330 8.81 -2.09 6.03
CA GLU A 330 9.30 -1.67 4.71
C GLU A 330 8.46 -2.26 3.59
N ILE A 331 8.16 -1.42 2.60
CA ILE A 331 7.56 -1.86 1.34
C ILE A 331 8.45 -1.37 0.20
N GLU A 332 8.77 -2.28 -0.70
CA GLU A 332 9.55 -2.02 -1.90
C GLU A 332 9.05 -0.76 -2.62
N SER A 333 10.00 0.08 -3.07
CA SER A 333 9.75 1.38 -3.74
C SER A 333 9.12 2.48 -2.87
N LEU A 334 8.45 2.15 -1.77
CA LEU A 334 7.78 3.11 -0.89
C LEU A 334 8.69 3.64 0.23
N GLY A 335 9.55 2.77 0.75
CA GLY A 335 10.50 3.08 1.80
C GLY A 335 10.18 2.38 3.11
N LYS A 336 10.73 2.92 4.19
CA LYS A 336 10.75 2.26 5.51
C LYS A 336 10.29 3.22 6.61
N ILE A 337 9.54 2.69 7.56
CA ILE A 337 9.19 3.34 8.82
C ILE A 337 9.78 2.56 9.99
N LYS A 338 10.08 3.25 11.09
CA LYS A 338 10.64 2.66 12.31
C LYS A 338 10.01 3.30 13.53
N ASN A 339 9.25 2.52 14.30
CA ASN A 339 8.52 3.04 15.45
C ASN A 339 8.91 2.27 16.71
N SER A 340 9.25 3.00 17.78
CA SER A 340 9.55 2.41 19.10
C SER A 340 8.30 2.34 19.95
N VAL A 341 8.13 1.27 20.71
CA VAL A 341 7.02 1.14 21.65
C VAL A 341 7.37 1.89 22.93
N VAL A 342 6.52 2.83 23.32
CA VAL A 342 6.72 3.75 24.45
C VAL A 342 5.68 3.51 25.54
N ALA A 343 6.03 3.82 26.79
CA ALA A 343 5.10 3.71 27.89
C ALA A 343 3.95 4.71 27.75
N ASP A 344 2.74 4.28 28.12
CA ASP A 344 1.55 5.12 28.27
C ASP A 344 1.72 6.04 29.50
N GLN A 345 1.82 7.35 29.26
CA GLN A 345 2.21 8.34 30.28
C GLN A 345 1.11 8.54 31.33
#